data_AF-E2ABT9-F1
#
_entry.id   AF-E2ABT9-F1
#
_cell.length_a   1.000
_cell.length_b   1.000
_cell.length_c   1.000
_cell.angle_alpha   90.00
_cell.angle_beta   90.00
_cell.angle_gamma   90.00
#
_symmetry.space_group_name_H-M   'P 1'
#
loop_
_entity.id
_entity.type
_entity.pdbx_description
1 polymer ?
#
loop_
_entity_poly.entity_id
_entity_poly.type
_entity_poly.pdbx_seq_one_letter_code
_entity_poly.pdbx_strand_id
1 'polypeptide(L)' 'DIILEGFRLSLEMHRLIYVKYIGDGDSNVLKELRDFPPYPNIVVEKIEC' A
#
# COMPACT_ATOMS: atom_id res chain seq x y z
N ASP A 1 2.74 -10.05 -3.73
CA ASP A 1 1.77 -9.65 -2.69
C ASP A 1 0.43 -9.19 -3.23
N ILE A 2 -0.65 -9.87 -2.82
CA ILE A 2 -2.04 -9.47 -3.14
C ILE A 2 -2.37 -8.06 -2.62
N ILE A 3 -1.74 -7.65 -1.51
CA ILE A 3 -1.88 -6.31 -0.95
C ILE A 3 -1.31 -5.27 -1.91
N LEU A 4 -0.05 -5.42 -2.34
CA LEU A 4 0.61 -4.49 -3.27
C LEU A 4 -0.18 -4.32 -4.58
N GLU A 5 -0.69 -5.43 -5.13
CA GLU A 5 -1.52 -5.41 -6.34
C GLU A 5 -2.84 -4.68 -6.10
N GLY A 6 -3.49 -4.90 -4.95
CA GLY A 6 -4.68 -4.16 -4.52
C GLY A 6 -4.42 -2.65 -4.42
N PHE A 7 -3.27 -2.22 -3.90
CA PHE A 7 -2.88 -0.81 -3.87
C PHE A 7 -2.69 -0.23 -5.27
N ARG A 8 -2.03 -0.95 -6.19
CA ARG A 8 -1.82 -0.48 -7.57
C ARG A 8 -3.13 -0.37 -8.36
N LEU A 9 -4.00 -1.37 -8.24
CA LEU A 9 -5.26 -1.42 -8.98
C LEU A 9 -6.35 -0.54 -8.35
N SER A 10 -6.23 -0.17 -7.07
CA SER A 10 -7.24 0.64 -6.37
C SER A 10 -7.57 1.96 -7.07
N LEU A 11 -6.59 2.61 -7.68
CA LEU A 11 -6.80 3.88 -8.37
C LEU A 11 -7.57 3.67 -9.70
N GLU A 12 -7.24 2.62 -10.44
CA GLU A 12 -7.89 2.32 -11.72
C GLU A 12 -9.29 1.74 -11.53
N MET A 13 -9.43 0.75 -10.64
CA MET A 13 -10.66 0.00 -10.42
C MET A 13 -11.68 0.76 -9.57
N HIS A 14 -11.21 1.47 -8.54
CA HIS A 14 -12.08 2.07 -7.53
C HIS A 14 -11.94 3.60 -7.45
N ARG A 15 -10.96 4.20 -8.14
CA ARG A 15 -10.60 5.62 -7.99
C ARG A 15 -10.33 6.02 -6.53
N LEU A 16 -9.73 5.09 -5.78
CA LEU A 16 -9.34 5.28 -4.38
C LEU A 16 -7.82 5.29 -4.24
N ILE A 17 -7.34 6.08 -3.30
CA ILE A 17 -5.93 6.14 -2.89
C ILE A 17 -5.86 5.70 -1.43
N TYR A 18 -5.14 4.62 -1.17
CA TYR A 18 -4.90 4.14 0.18
C TYR A 18 -3.61 4.75 0.72
N VAL A 19 -3.74 5.62 1.72
CA VAL A 19 -2.60 6.29 2.37
C VAL A 19 -2.07 5.51 3.58
N LYS A 20 -2.84 4.55 4.06
CA LYS A 20 -2.56 3.79 5.27
C LYS A 20 -2.79 2.31 5.03
N TYR A 21 -1.90 1.49 5.57
CA TYR A 21 -1.97 0.03 5.59
C TYR A 21 -2.03 -0.42 7.05
N ILE A 22 -3.01 -1.24 7.41
CA ILE A 22 -3.15 -1.76 8.78
C ILE A 22 -2.75 -3.24 8.76
N GLY A 23 -1.78 -3.63 9.60
CA GLY A 23 -1.34 -5.02 9.68
C GLY A 23 -0.44 -5.28 10.89
N ASP A 24 -0.58 -6.47 11.46
CA ASP A 24 0.23 -6.94 12.59
C ASP A 24 1.43 -7.75 12.06
N GLY A 25 2.66 -7.36 12.44
CA GLY A 25 3.91 -8.04 12.07
C GLY A 25 4.80 -7.34 11.03
N ASP A 26 6.04 -7.82 10.88
CA ASP A 26 7.10 -7.30 10.00
C ASP A 26 6.77 -7.57 8.51
N SER A 27 5.81 -6.83 7.97
CA SER A 27 5.29 -7.10 6.62
C SER A 27 6.25 -6.57 5.57
N ASN A 28 6.88 -7.49 4.83
CA ASN A 28 7.65 -7.21 3.61
C ASN A 28 6.87 -6.30 2.63
N VAL A 29 5.53 -6.32 2.72
CA VAL A 29 4.57 -5.40 2.09
C VAL A 29 4.93 -3.93 2.23
N LEU A 30 5.27 -3.43 3.43
CA LEU A 30 5.62 -2.01 3.61
C LEU A 30 6.91 -1.68 2.87
N LYS A 31 7.87 -2.60 2.88
CA LYS A 31 9.13 -2.46 2.15
C LYS A 31 8.89 -2.44 0.64
N GLU A 32 8.02 -3.31 0.13
CA GLU A 32 7.61 -3.33 -1.28
C GLU A 32 6.80 -2.08 -1.68
N LEU A 33 5.89 -1.59 -0.83
CA LEU A 33 5.16 -0.34 -1.07
C LEU A 33 6.09 0.88 -1.11
N ARG A 34 7.22 0.81 -0.40
CA ARG A 34 8.25 1.86 -0.42
C ARG A 34 9.17 1.77 -1.63
N ASP A 35 9.56 0.56 -2.02
CA ASP A 35 10.40 0.30 -3.19
C ASP A 35 9.62 0.55 -4.50
N PHE A 36 8.33 0.19 -4.50
CA PHE A 36 7.40 0.37 -5.61
C PHE A 36 6.15 1.15 -5.17
N PRO A 37 6.24 2.49 -5.08
CA PRO A 37 5.12 3.31 -4.67
C PRO A 37 3.91 3.15 -5.62
N PRO A 38 2.72 2.80 -5.11
CA PRO A 38 1.53 2.58 -5.92
C PRO A 38 0.92 3.90 -6.44
N TYR A 39 1.28 5.04 -5.83
CA TYR A 39 0.76 6.35 -6.23
C TYR A 39 1.90 7.40 -6.29
N PRO A 40 1.82 8.37 -7.22
CA PRO A 40 2.80 9.44 -7.30
C PRO A 40 2.69 10.39 -6.09
N ASN A 41 3.82 10.62 -5.40
CA ASN A 41 3.93 11.51 -4.23
C ASN A 41 3.15 11.10 -2.97
N ILE A 42 2.68 9.85 -2.87
CA ILE A 42 2.04 9.33 -1.67
C ILE A 42 2.92 8.24 -1.08
N VAL A 43 3.28 8.40 0.19
CA VAL A 43 3.95 7.36 0.98
C VAL A 43 2.89 6.68 1.83
N VAL A 44 2.76 5.36 1.68
CA VAL A 44 1.81 4.57 2.47
C VAL A 44 2.39 4.33 3.85
N GLU A 45 1.66 4.71 4.90
CA GLU A 45 2.06 4.49 6.28
C GLU A 45 1.48 3.18 6.82
N LYS A 46 2.31 2.39 7.50
CA LYS A 46 1.82 1.22 8.24
C LYS A 46 1.30 1.64 9.61
N ILE A 47 0.12 1.16 9.95
CA ILE A 47 -0.47 1.21 11.29
C ILE A 47 -0.45 -0.22 11.82
N GLU A 48 0.15 -0.39 13.00
CA GLU A 48 0.13 -1.67 13.71
C GLU A 48 -1.19 -1.82 14.45
N CYS A 49 -1.75 -3.03 14.46
CA CYS A 49 -3.05 -3.34 15.04
C CYS A 49 -2.94 -4.47 16.06
#